data_AF-A0A520AFA3-F1
#
_entry.id   AF-A0A520AFA3-F1
#
_cell.length_a   1.000
_cell.length_b   1.000
_cell.length_c   1.000
_cell.angle_alpha   90.00
_cell.angle_beta   90.00
_cell.angle_gamma   90.00
#
_symmetry.space_group_name_H-M   'P 1'
#
loop_
_entity.id
_entity.type
_entity.pdbx_description
1 polymer ?
#
loop_
_entity_poly.entity_id
_entity_poly.type
_entity_poly.pdbx_seq_one_letter_code
_entity_poly.pdbx_strand_id
1 'polypeptide(L)' 'MLPLQQFKDYIKKNALFNPQQKILLAVSGGKDSVLMAQLFKLCNYNFSIAHCNFN' A
#
# COMPACT_ATOMS: atom_id res chain seq x y z
N MET A 1 -1.51 -1.12 -17.65
CA MET A 1 -1.46 0.14 -16.86
C MET A 1 -1.97 -0.19 -15.46
N LEU A 2 -1.33 0.32 -14.39
CA LEU A 2 -1.76 0.02 -13.02
C LEU A 2 -3.05 0.80 -12.66
N PRO A 3 -4.01 0.20 -11.92
CA PRO A 3 -5.32 0.80 -11.64
C PRO A 3 -5.28 1.79 -10.47
N LEU A 4 -4.43 2.82 -10.55
CA LEU A 4 -4.16 3.74 -9.44
C LEU A 4 -5.42 4.48 -8.96
N GLN A 5 -6.29 4.91 -9.89
CA GLN A 5 -7.52 5.61 -9.54
C GLN A 5 -8.49 4.71 -8.77
N GLN A 6 -8.72 3.49 -9.26
CA GLN A 6 -9.57 2.52 -8.58
C GLN A 6 -9.05 2.19 -7.17
N PHE A 7 -7.73 2.11 -7.01
CA PHE A 7 -7.10 1.90 -5.70
C PHE A 7 -7.35 3.09 -4.75
N LYS A 8 -7.16 4.33 -5.21
CA LYS A 8 -7.46 5.55 -4.43
C LYS A 8 -8.95 5.64 -4.06
N ASP A 9 -9.83 5.36 -5.03
CA ASP A 9 -11.28 5.39 -4.83
C ASP A 9 -11.73 4.33 -3.84
N TYR A 10 -11.13 3.14 -3.88
CA TYR A 10 -11.43 2.08 -2.92
C TYR A 10 -11.03 2.47 -1.50
N ILE A 11 -9.83 3.05 -1.32
CA ILE A 11 -9.38 3.56 -0.02
C ILE A 11 -10.33 4.63 0.51
N LYS A 12 -10.73 5.59 -0.35
CA LYS A 12 -11.64 6.67 0.03
C LYS A 12 -13.04 6.15 0.37
N LYS A 13 -13.60 5.27 -0.48
CA LYS A 13 -14.95 4.71 -0.31
C LYS A 13 -15.09 3.95 1.01
N ASN A 14 -14.05 3.22 1.41
CA ASN A 14 -14.07 2.41 2.63
C ASN A 14 -13.43 3.12 3.83
N ALA A 15 -13.03 4.39 3.68
CA ALA A 15 -12.37 5.17 4.73
C ALA A 15 -11.20 4.43 5.41
N LEU A 16 -10.37 3.71 4.64
CA LEU A 16 -9.32 2.83 5.20
C LEU A 16 -8.24 3.61 5.94
N PHE A 17 -7.87 4.79 5.42
CA PHE A 17 -6.94 5.71 6.02
C PHE A 17 -7.03 7.10 5.36
N ASN A 18 -6.47 8.09 6.04
CA ASN A 18 -6.22 9.42 5.49
C ASN A 18 -4.83 9.44 4.79
N PRO A 19 -4.69 10.05 3.59
CA PRO A 19 -3.40 10.18 2.88
C PRO A 19 -2.22 10.78 3.68
N GLN A 20 -2.48 11.59 4.71
CA GLN A 20 -1.48 12.17 5.60
C GLN A 20 -1.00 11.19 6.70
N GLN A 21 -1.75 10.12 6.98
CA GLN A 21 -1.35 9.12 7.95
C GLN A 21 -0.14 8.32 7.45
N LYS A 22 0.79 8.01 8.36
CA LYS A 22 1.91 7.12 8.06
C LYS A 22 1.46 5.67 8.23
N ILE A 23 1.40 4.92 7.13
CA ILE A 23 0.93 3.53 7.12
C ILE A 23 2.13 2.56 7.15
N LEU A 24 2.07 1.52 7.98
CA LEU A 24 3.07 0.44 7.96
C LEU A 24 2.55 -0.73 7.14
N LEU A 25 3.19 -1.03 6.01
CA LEU A 25 2.83 -2.14 5.14
C LEU A 25 3.57 -3.41 5.56
N ALA A 26 2.83 -4.47 5.85
CA ALA A 26 3.39 -5.81 5.93
C ALA A 26 3.67 -6.33 4.51
N VAL A 27 4.95 -6.55 4.19
CA VAL A 27 5.38 -7.06 2.88
C VAL A 27 6.05 -8.40 3.08
N SER A 28 5.53 -9.47 2.48
CA SER A 28 6.09 -10.82 2.59
C SER A 28 7.14 -11.14 1.54
N GLY A 29 7.33 -10.26 0.55
CA GLY A 29 8.12 -10.53 -0.66
C GLY A 29 7.31 -11.24 -1.75
N GLY A 30 6.11 -11.73 -1.45
CA GLY A 30 5.18 -12.27 -2.42
C GLY A 30 4.60 -11.18 -3.33
N LYS A 31 4.21 -11.59 -4.55
CA LYS A 31 3.73 -10.71 -5.64
C LYS A 31 2.68 -9.69 -5.19
N ASP A 32 1.71 -10.11 -4.37
CA ASP A 32 0.57 -9.27 -4.00
C ASP A 32 1.00 -8.17 -3.03
N SER A 33 1.84 -8.52 -2.06
CA SER A 33 2.37 -7.57 -1.07
C SER A 33 3.34 -6.57 -1.69
N VAL A 34 4.14 -7.00 -2.69
CA VAL A 34 5.04 -6.13 -3.45
C VAL A 34 4.24 -5.20 -4.37
N LEU A 35 3.17 -5.70 -5.01
CA LEU A 35 2.25 -4.87 -5.80
C LEU A 35 1.58 -3.81 -4.92
N MET A 36 1.12 -4.17 -3.72
CA MET A 36 0.57 -3.20 -2.76
C MET A 36 1.58 -2.09 -2.44
N ALA A 37 2.84 -2.44 -2.14
CA ALA A 37 3.89 -1.45 -1.89
C ALA A 37 4.15 -0.54 -3.10
N GLN A 38 4.12 -1.08 -4.32
CA GLN A 38 4.20 -0.29 -5.56
C GLN A 38 3.02 0.66 -5.73
N LEU A 39 1.79 0.21 -5.46
CA LEU A 39 0.59 1.06 -5.53
C LEU A 39 0.66 2.20 -4.51
N PHE A 40 1.10 1.94 -3.28
CA PHE A 40 1.31 2.98 -2.27
C PHE A 40 2.36 4.02 -2.71
N LYS A 41 3.49 3.55 -3.27
CA LYS A 41 4.53 4.41 -3.83
C LYS A 41 4.02 5.29 -4.96
N LEU A 42 3.32 4.71 -5.94
CA LEU A 42 2.82 5.43 -7.12
C LEU A 42 1.67 6.38 -6.79
N CYS A 43 0.90 6.09 -5.73
CA CYS A 43 -0.14 6.99 -5.23
C CYS A 43 0.40 8.11 -4.32
N ASN A 44 1.70 8.14 -4.05
CA ASN A 44 2.37 9.11 -3.19
C ASN A 44 1.80 9.14 -1.76
N TYR A 45 1.48 7.97 -1.21
CA TYR A 45 1.09 7.85 0.20
C TYR A 45 2.31 7.83 1.11
N ASN A 46 2.14 8.27 2.35
CA ASN A 46 3.18 8.19 3.37
C ASN A 46 3.16 6.79 3.99
N PHE A 47 4.20 5.98 3.74
CA PHE A 47 4.26 4.62 4.28
C PHE A 47 5.68 4.17 4.62
N SER A 48 5.76 3.08 5.38
CA SER A 48 6.97 2.31 5.64
C SER A 48 6.68 0.83 5.42
N ILE A 49 7.73 0.02 5.28
CA ILE A 49 7.60 -1.42 5.03
C ILE A 49 8.12 -2.18 6.25
N ALA A 50 7.35 -3.15 6.72
CA ALA A 50 7.79 -4.20 7.63
C ALA A 50 7.81 -5.54 6.89
N HIS A 51 8.94 -6.23 6.94
CA HIS A 51 9.11 -7.59 6.44
C HIS A 51 9.62 -8.46 7.58
N CYS A 52 8.98 -9.60 7.80
CA CYS A 52 9.43 -10.58 8.77
C CYS A 52 10.17 -11.69 8.05
N ASN A 53 11.43 -11.91 8.45
CA ASN A 53 12.19 -13.08 8.05
C ASN A 53 11.98 -14.17 9.10
N PHE A 54 11.44 -15.33 8.69
CA PHE A 54 11.16 -16.46 9.57
C PHE A 54 12.16 -17.63 9.37
N ASN A 55 13.27 -17.36 8.70
CA ASN A 55 14.39 -18.30 8.55
C ASN A 55 15.24 -18.39 9.82
#